data_AF-A0A1F0VY23-F1
#
_entry.id   AF-A0A1F0VY23-F1
#
_cell.length_a   1.000
_cell.length_b   1.000
_cell.length_c   1.000
_cell.angle_alpha   90.00
_cell.angle_beta   90.00
_cell.angle_gamma   90.00
#
_symmetry.space_group_name_H-M   'P 1'
#
loop_
_entity.id
_entity.type
_entity.pdbx_description
1 polymer ?
#
loop_
_entity_poly.entity_id
_entity_poly.type
_entity_poly.pdbx_seq_one_letter_code
_entity_poly.pdbx_strand_id
1 'polypeptide(L)'
;MFLSYNGNMTILNVIATSHGTDSVAGREAITLIREQIKFLLAQRNDGVEYRIHAAYVDVESPSVDDAAASLPNDEPCVIVPILLSTGFHTQVDLRRAARNSGIERISIGESLGPDARLAALTRARLEEAGWTPGDGPVVQGAAGSSRADGRADMSRAAELLAEELNTPVHHGFVAAIDPKFHEVVAEHQPKFAATYLLAEGFFAGKMRRDAESTGVPVKVASPLVNAQGGASAAVVAECFIDRMDAAIAQLDAA
;
A
#
# COMPACT_ATOMS: atom_id res chain seq x y z
N MET A 1 18.30 -4.94 24.74
CA MET A 1 19.16 -4.60 25.91
C MET A 1 20.55 -4.38 25.35
N PHE A 2 20.95 -3.18 24.90
CA PHE A 2 20.84 -1.86 25.51
C PHE A 2 20.31 -0.79 24.52
N LEU A 3 19.35 0.02 24.96
CA LEU A 3 19.36 1.46 24.69
C LEU A 3 19.81 2.10 26.01
N SER A 4 21.11 2.31 26.16
CA SER A 4 21.66 3.00 27.32
C SER A 4 21.20 4.46 27.26
N TYR A 5 20.28 4.81 28.16
CA TYR A 5 19.65 6.13 28.23
C TYR A 5 20.67 7.19 28.68
N ASN A 6 21.36 7.80 27.73
CA ASN A 6 22.26 8.94 27.93
C ASN A 6 21.59 10.25 27.45
N GLY A 7 20.35 10.53 27.84
CA GLY A 7 19.73 11.85 27.70
C GLY A 7 19.55 12.43 26.28
N ASN A 8 20.06 11.77 25.24
CA ASN A 8 19.86 12.12 23.84
C ASN A 8 18.71 11.27 23.29
N MET A 9 17.69 11.96 22.79
CA MET A 9 16.59 11.37 22.03
C MET A 9 17.16 10.63 20.82
N THR A 10 16.76 9.37 20.62
CA THR A 10 17.25 8.58 19.47
C THR A 10 16.45 8.97 18.25
N ILE A 11 17.10 9.45 17.20
CA ILE A 11 16.43 9.80 15.94
C ILE A 11 16.31 8.54 15.09
N LEU A 12 15.13 8.32 14.50
CA LEU A 12 14.92 7.33 13.44
C LEU A 12 14.29 8.02 12.23
N ASN A 13 15.00 8.00 11.11
CA ASN A 13 14.45 8.45 9.84
C ASN A 13 13.55 7.36 9.23
N VAL A 14 12.37 7.75 8.75
CA VAL A 14 11.39 6.84 8.17
C VAL A 14 11.00 7.37 6.79
N ILE A 15 11.49 6.73 5.74
CA ILE A 15 11.11 7.05 4.37
C ILE A 15 9.81 6.30 4.05
N ALA A 16 8.69 7.02 4.10
CA ALA A 16 7.35 6.51 3.81
C ALA A 16 7.04 6.68 2.32
N THR A 17 7.59 5.78 1.51
CA THR A 17 7.62 5.92 0.05
C THR A 17 6.36 5.36 -0.61
N SER A 18 5.82 6.06 -1.61
CA SER A 18 4.74 5.54 -2.45
C SER A 18 5.19 5.47 -3.91
N HIS A 19 4.36 4.92 -4.80
CA HIS A 19 4.68 4.93 -6.22
C HIS A 19 4.73 6.35 -6.80
N GLY A 20 3.89 7.27 -6.28
CA GLY A 20 3.61 8.57 -6.89
C GLY A 20 2.44 8.51 -7.90
N THR A 21 1.73 9.63 -8.07
CA THR A 21 0.57 9.75 -8.94
C THR A 21 0.37 11.18 -9.43
N ASP A 22 -0.24 11.38 -10.59
CA ASP A 22 -0.68 12.70 -11.08
C ASP A 22 -2.09 13.08 -10.60
N SER A 23 -2.78 12.15 -9.92
CA SER A 23 -4.10 12.41 -9.36
C SER A 23 -4.00 13.25 -8.08
N VAL A 24 -4.64 14.42 -8.08
CA VAL A 24 -4.74 15.28 -6.89
C VAL A 24 -5.35 14.52 -5.71
N ALA A 25 -6.50 13.85 -5.92
CA ALA A 25 -7.15 13.05 -4.89
C ALA A 25 -6.28 11.86 -4.43
N GLY A 26 -5.46 11.32 -5.34
CA GLY A 26 -4.48 10.27 -5.02
C GLY A 26 -3.37 10.77 -4.10
N ARG A 27 -2.80 11.95 -4.40
CA ARG A 27 -1.79 12.61 -3.58
C ARG A 27 -2.31 12.96 -2.19
N GLU A 28 -3.54 13.47 -2.12
CA GLU A 28 -4.23 13.78 -0.86
C GLU A 28 -4.41 12.53 0.00
N ALA A 29 -4.84 11.41 -0.58
CA ALA A 29 -4.98 10.14 0.14
C ALA A 29 -3.65 9.61 0.69
N ILE A 30 -2.56 9.64 -0.09
CA ILE A 30 -1.23 9.25 0.39
C ILE A 30 -0.72 10.20 1.48
N THR A 31 -0.96 11.51 1.33
CA THR A 31 -0.64 12.50 2.36
C THR A 31 -1.38 12.19 3.65
N LEU A 32 -2.67 11.89 3.57
CA LEU A 32 -3.49 11.54 4.73
C LEU A 32 -2.96 10.28 5.44
N ILE A 33 -2.53 9.25 4.71
CA ILE A 33 -1.86 8.07 5.29
C ILE A 33 -0.61 8.48 6.06
N ARG A 34 0.25 9.34 5.48
CA ARG A 34 1.46 9.82 6.17
C ARG A 34 1.15 10.64 7.42
N GLU A 35 0.10 11.44 7.40
CA GLU A 35 -0.36 12.17 8.60
C GLU A 35 -0.88 11.21 9.68
N GLN A 36 -1.58 10.14 9.31
CA GLN A 36 -1.99 9.10 10.27
C GLN A 36 -0.78 8.33 10.83
N ILE A 37 0.24 8.03 10.01
CA ILE A 37 1.50 7.44 10.48
C ILE A 37 2.17 8.35 11.52
N LYS A 38 2.33 9.64 11.21
CA LYS A 38 2.90 10.64 12.15
C LYS A 38 2.08 10.70 13.43
N PHE A 39 0.75 10.69 13.33
CA PHE A 39 -0.13 10.70 14.49
C PHE A 39 0.09 9.48 15.39
N LEU A 40 0.13 8.27 14.82
CA LEU A 40 0.37 7.03 15.58
C LEU A 40 1.75 7.01 16.24
N LEU A 41 2.79 7.47 15.54
CA LEU A 41 4.15 7.53 16.09
C LEU A 41 4.30 8.56 17.20
N ALA A 42 3.61 9.71 17.11
CA ALA A 42 3.60 10.73 18.15
C ALA A 42 2.95 10.24 19.46
N GLN A 43 2.16 9.16 19.42
CA GLN A 43 1.60 8.53 20.63
C GLN A 43 2.57 7.53 21.29
N ARG A 44 3.70 7.19 20.64
CA ARG A 44 4.69 6.29 21.24
C ARG A 44 5.46 6.98 22.35
N ASN A 45 5.76 6.24 23.41
CA ASN A 45 6.58 6.71 24.53
C ASN A 45 7.79 5.78 24.71
N ASP A 46 8.56 5.62 23.63
CA ASP A 46 9.74 4.75 23.54
C ASP A 46 11.07 5.53 23.53
N GLY A 47 11.01 6.86 23.59
CA GLY A 47 12.19 7.74 23.58
C GLY A 47 12.79 7.97 22.19
N VAL A 48 12.07 7.63 21.12
CA VAL A 48 12.50 7.78 19.72
C VAL A 48 11.84 9.00 19.07
N GLU A 49 12.64 9.87 18.43
CA GLU A 49 12.16 10.90 17.52
C GLU A 49 12.02 10.29 16.11
N TYR A 50 10.79 10.01 15.70
CA TYR A 50 10.50 9.52 14.36
C TYR A 50 10.40 10.70 13.37
N ARG A 51 11.30 10.75 12.38
CA ARG A 51 11.28 11.74 11.30
C ARG A 51 10.74 11.11 10.01
N ILE A 52 9.49 11.43 9.67
CA ILE A 52 8.82 10.90 8.48
C ILE A 52 9.16 11.73 7.24
N HIS A 53 9.70 11.07 6.22
CA HIS A 53 10.06 11.65 4.94
C HIS A 53 9.17 11.10 3.83
N ALA A 54 8.59 11.99 3.03
CA ALA A 54 7.91 11.59 1.80
C ALA A 54 8.94 11.35 0.70
N ALA A 55 8.76 10.26 -0.05
CA ALA A 55 9.55 9.98 -1.24
C ALA A 55 8.71 9.15 -2.22
N TYR A 56 9.16 9.11 -3.47
CA TYR A 56 8.43 8.47 -4.54
C TYR A 56 9.33 7.60 -5.41
N VAL A 57 8.79 6.49 -5.88
CA VAL A 57 9.47 5.62 -6.84
C VAL A 57 9.39 6.21 -8.26
N ASP A 58 8.29 6.90 -8.57
CA ASP A 58 8.03 7.51 -9.87
C ASP A 58 7.10 8.73 -9.73
N VAL A 59 6.84 9.44 -10.83
CA VAL A 59 5.85 10.52 -11.04
C VAL A 59 6.08 11.79 -10.22
N GLU A 60 6.31 11.66 -8.92
CA GLU A 60 6.46 12.75 -7.97
C GLU A 60 7.91 12.85 -7.46
N SER A 61 8.21 13.95 -6.77
CA SER A 61 9.53 14.21 -6.19
C SER A 61 9.40 14.60 -4.71
N PRO A 62 10.41 14.31 -3.87
CA PRO A 62 11.72 13.74 -4.20
C PRO A 62 11.65 12.25 -4.55
N SER A 63 12.58 11.79 -5.40
CA SER A 63 12.76 10.35 -5.62
C SER A 63 13.21 9.67 -4.33
N VAL A 64 13.00 8.35 -4.21
CA VAL A 64 13.49 7.59 -3.05
C VAL A 64 15.02 7.63 -2.93
N ASP A 65 15.75 7.69 -4.04
CA ASP A 65 17.19 7.88 -4.05
C ASP A 65 17.58 9.24 -3.49
N ASP A 66 16.94 10.33 -3.96
CA ASP A 66 17.24 11.70 -3.49
C ASP A 66 16.89 11.88 -2.02
N ALA A 67 15.75 11.33 -1.59
CA ALA A 67 15.32 11.38 -0.20
C ALA A 67 16.34 10.65 0.69
N ALA A 68 16.75 9.44 0.33
CA ALA A 68 17.72 8.68 1.11
C ALA A 68 19.10 9.34 1.13
N ALA A 69 19.58 9.88 0.01
CA ALA A 69 20.87 10.57 -0.09
C ALA A 69 20.92 11.91 0.66
N SER A 70 19.76 12.49 1.01
CA SER A 70 19.67 13.75 1.75
C SER A 70 19.77 13.59 3.27
N LEU A 71 19.71 12.35 3.79
CA LEU A 71 19.73 12.08 5.23
C LEU A 71 21.17 11.98 5.77
N PRO A 72 21.39 12.27 7.06
CA PRO A 72 22.68 12.05 7.71
C PRO A 72 23.07 10.56 7.70
N ASN A 73 24.34 10.28 7.41
CA ASN A 73 24.82 8.90 7.30
C ASN A 73 24.83 8.14 8.63
N ASP A 74 24.97 8.86 9.75
CA ASP A 74 25.08 8.34 11.12
C ASP A 74 23.73 8.20 11.84
N GLU A 75 22.63 8.67 11.24
CA GLU A 75 21.27 8.46 11.75
C GLU A 75 20.62 7.22 11.10
N PRO A 76 20.03 6.29 11.88
CA PRO A 76 19.40 5.10 11.32
C PRO A 76 18.18 5.47 10.46
N CYS A 77 17.92 4.65 9.44
CA CYS A 77 16.80 4.84 8.52
C CYS A 77 16.05 3.53 8.24
N VAL A 78 14.73 3.61 8.19
CA VAL A 78 13.88 2.55 7.61
C VAL A 78 13.14 3.09 6.38
N ILE A 79 13.19 2.35 5.28
CA ILE A 79 12.39 2.62 4.08
C ILE A 79 11.20 1.68 4.11
N VAL A 80 9.97 2.21 4.17
CA VAL A 80 8.76 1.38 4.18
C VAL A 80 7.86 1.79 3.01
N PRO A 81 7.56 0.86 2.07
CA PRO A 81 6.70 1.16 0.95
C PRO A 81 5.21 1.19 1.36
N ILE A 82 4.55 2.31 1.10
CA ILE A 82 3.09 2.44 1.10
C ILE A 82 2.54 1.81 -0.20
N LEU A 83 2.65 0.48 -0.31
CA LEU A 83 2.23 -0.33 -1.46
C LEU A 83 1.54 -1.60 -0.98
N LEU A 84 0.59 -2.13 -1.76
CA LEU A 84 -0.24 -3.27 -1.33
C LEU A 84 0.35 -4.65 -1.67
N SER A 85 1.31 -4.72 -2.57
CA SER A 85 1.89 -5.99 -3.02
C SER A 85 3.35 -5.82 -3.37
N THR A 86 4.04 -6.94 -3.49
CA THR A 86 5.44 -6.99 -3.88
C THR A 86 5.61 -6.61 -5.36
N GLY A 87 6.30 -5.50 -5.61
CA GLY A 87 6.62 -4.99 -6.96
C GLY A 87 8.11 -5.11 -7.27
N PHE A 88 8.47 -5.54 -8.49
CA PHE A 88 9.88 -5.71 -8.90
C PHE A 88 10.65 -4.41 -8.88
N HIS A 89 10.16 -3.44 -9.65
CA HIS A 89 10.82 -2.16 -9.83
C HIS A 89 10.96 -1.47 -8.49
N THR A 90 9.88 -1.44 -7.70
CA THR A 90 9.93 -0.93 -6.33
C THR A 90 11.02 -1.59 -5.49
N GLN A 91 11.06 -2.93 -5.34
CA GLN A 91 12.09 -3.55 -4.51
C GLN A 91 13.52 -3.26 -5.00
N VAL A 92 13.73 -3.23 -6.31
CA VAL A 92 15.04 -2.89 -6.89
C VAL A 92 15.40 -1.43 -6.60
N ASP A 93 14.45 -0.51 -6.75
CA ASP A 93 14.63 0.92 -6.50
C ASP A 93 14.88 1.19 -5.01
N LEU A 94 14.14 0.57 -4.09
CA LEU A 94 14.38 0.73 -2.64
C LEU A 94 15.75 0.19 -2.23
N ARG A 95 16.15 -0.98 -2.76
CA ARG A 95 17.48 -1.56 -2.49
C ARG A 95 18.60 -0.71 -3.09
N ARG A 96 18.38 -0.13 -4.28
CA ARG A 96 19.31 0.82 -4.90
C ARG A 96 19.47 2.06 -4.03
N ALA A 97 18.37 2.68 -3.63
CA ALA A 97 18.37 3.86 -2.79
C ALA A 97 19.07 3.60 -1.45
N ALA A 98 18.76 2.48 -0.78
CA ALA A 98 19.41 2.11 0.47
C ALA A 98 20.92 1.87 0.32
N ARG A 99 21.35 1.22 -0.75
CA ARG A 99 22.79 0.99 -1.01
C ARG A 99 23.53 2.28 -1.36
N ASN A 100 22.89 3.18 -2.10
CA ASN A 100 23.53 4.37 -2.64
C ASN A 100 23.47 5.58 -1.68
N SER A 101 22.65 5.51 -0.62
CA SER A 101 22.47 6.63 0.33
C SER A 101 23.72 6.92 1.17
N GLY A 102 24.54 5.90 1.45
CA GLY A 102 25.67 6.02 2.37
C GLY A 102 25.29 5.97 3.86
N ILE A 103 24.01 5.73 4.18
CA ILE A 103 23.52 5.56 5.55
C ILE A 103 24.06 4.24 6.12
N GLU A 104 24.67 4.30 7.30
CA GLU A 104 25.34 3.15 7.92
C GLU A 104 24.35 2.06 8.37
N ARG A 105 23.18 2.47 8.89
CA ARG A 105 22.14 1.59 9.40
C ARG A 105 20.83 1.82 8.67
N ILE A 106 20.59 1.03 7.62
CA ILE A 106 19.39 1.14 6.79
C ILE A 106 18.71 -0.22 6.59
N SER A 107 17.38 -0.24 6.76
CA SER A 107 16.53 -1.42 6.54
C SER A 107 15.34 -1.07 5.66
N ILE A 108 14.79 -2.09 4.99
CA ILE A 108 13.66 -1.94 4.06
C ILE A 108 12.52 -2.83 4.56
N GLY A 109 11.37 -2.21 4.86
CA GLY A 109 10.14 -2.90 5.20
C GLY A 109 9.47 -3.56 4.00
N GLU A 110 8.64 -4.55 4.27
CA GLU A 110 7.82 -5.20 3.25
C GLU A 110 6.65 -4.32 2.80
N SER A 111 6.01 -4.69 1.69
CA SER A 111 4.73 -4.10 1.27
C SER A 111 3.64 -4.31 2.32
N LEU A 112 2.65 -3.42 2.37
CA LEU A 112 1.62 -3.40 3.41
C LEU A 112 0.68 -4.61 3.35
N GLY A 113 0.32 -5.03 2.15
CA GLY A 113 -0.57 -6.17 1.91
C GLY A 113 0.16 -7.41 1.43
N PRO A 114 -0.53 -8.56 1.37
CA PRO A 114 -1.93 -8.81 1.78
C PRO A 114 -2.13 -8.78 3.31
N ASP A 115 -3.27 -8.26 3.79
CA ASP A 115 -3.60 -8.14 5.22
C ASP A 115 -5.13 -8.16 5.43
N ALA A 116 -5.62 -8.80 6.50
CA ALA A 116 -7.05 -8.96 6.78
C ALA A 116 -7.76 -7.61 7.02
N ARG A 117 -7.06 -6.61 7.60
CA ARG A 117 -7.60 -5.26 7.77
C ARG A 117 -7.85 -4.58 6.42
N LEU A 118 -7.02 -4.86 5.41
CA LEU A 118 -7.22 -4.35 4.05
C LEU A 118 -8.41 -5.05 3.36
N ALA A 119 -8.66 -6.32 3.66
CA ALA A 119 -9.87 -7.02 3.20
C ALA A 119 -11.15 -6.42 3.82
N ALA A 120 -11.15 -6.16 5.14
CA ALA A 120 -12.25 -5.48 5.82
C ALA A 120 -12.49 -4.06 5.26
N LEU A 121 -11.41 -3.32 4.96
CA LEU A 121 -11.53 -2.02 4.30
C LEU A 121 -12.09 -2.15 2.88
N THR A 122 -11.68 -3.18 2.13
CA THR A 122 -12.22 -3.47 0.79
C THR A 122 -13.72 -3.78 0.85
N ARG A 123 -14.16 -4.55 1.86
CA ARG A 123 -15.58 -4.79 2.14
C ARG A 123 -16.33 -3.49 2.39
N ALA A 124 -15.81 -2.59 3.22
CA ALA A 124 -16.44 -1.29 3.45
C ALA A 124 -16.63 -0.50 2.14
N ARG A 125 -15.66 -0.55 1.22
CA ARG A 125 -15.80 0.08 -0.12
C ARG A 125 -16.87 -0.57 -0.98
N LEU A 126 -17.02 -1.89 -0.90
CA LEU A 126 -18.10 -2.61 -1.58
C LEU A 126 -19.47 -2.22 -1.01
N GLU A 127 -19.61 -2.18 0.32
CA GLU A 127 -20.83 -1.77 1.00
C GLU A 127 -21.21 -0.32 0.67
N GLU A 128 -20.23 0.59 0.61
CA GLU A 128 -20.41 1.97 0.13
C GLU A 128 -20.92 2.03 -1.32
N ALA A 129 -20.51 1.09 -2.17
CA ALA A 129 -21.01 0.95 -3.54
C ALA A 129 -22.41 0.31 -3.62
N GLY A 130 -22.93 -0.20 -2.50
CA GLY A 130 -24.24 -0.83 -2.35
C GLY A 130 -24.22 -2.35 -2.38
N TRP A 131 -23.07 -3.00 -2.22
CA TRP A 131 -22.98 -4.46 -2.09
C TRP A 131 -23.61 -4.94 -0.78
N THR A 132 -24.30 -6.07 -0.83
CA THR A 132 -24.85 -6.75 0.34
C THR A 132 -24.57 -8.26 0.27
N PRO A 133 -24.53 -8.96 1.42
CA PRO A 133 -24.46 -10.43 1.43
C PRO A 133 -25.59 -11.03 0.58
N GLY A 134 -25.23 -11.88 -0.38
CA GLY A 134 -26.17 -12.49 -1.34
C GLY A 134 -26.16 -11.87 -2.75
N ASP A 135 -25.38 -10.81 -2.98
CA ASP A 135 -25.24 -10.20 -4.33
C ASP A 135 -24.45 -11.03 -5.34
N GLY A 136 -23.93 -12.19 -4.92
CA GLY A 136 -23.15 -13.09 -5.75
C GLY A 136 -21.66 -12.78 -5.75
N PRO A 137 -20.88 -13.38 -6.66
CA PRO A 137 -19.42 -13.26 -6.65
C PRO A 137 -18.94 -11.83 -6.90
N VAL A 138 -17.78 -11.52 -6.34
CA VAL A 138 -17.06 -10.26 -6.55
C VAL A 138 -15.82 -10.50 -7.39
N VAL A 139 -15.47 -9.54 -8.26
CA VAL A 139 -14.17 -9.53 -8.93
C VAL A 139 -13.29 -8.45 -8.34
N GLN A 140 -12.14 -8.81 -7.80
CA GLN A 140 -11.15 -7.88 -7.25
C GLN A 140 -10.08 -7.55 -8.30
N GLY A 141 -9.91 -6.26 -8.61
CA GLY A 141 -8.94 -5.78 -9.59
C GLY A 141 -7.73 -5.12 -8.95
N ALA A 142 -6.52 -5.50 -9.36
CA ALA A 142 -5.28 -4.81 -9.01
C ALA A 142 -4.60 -4.21 -10.24
N ALA A 143 -3.69 -3.26 -10.03
CA ALA A 143 -2.90 -2.68 -11.11
C ALA A 143 -2.16 -3.76 -11.91
N GLY A 144 -1.46 -4.67 -11.22
CA GLY A 144 -0.75 -5.81 -11.80
C GLY A 144 0.77 -5.74 -11.61
N SER A 145 1.37 -6.90 -11.28
CA SER A 145 2.81 -7.10 -11.14
C SER A 145 3.26 -8.28 -12.02
N SER A 146 4.29 -8.08 -12.83
CA SER A 146 4.87 -9.16 -13.65
C SER A 146 5.56 -10.26 -12.83
N ARG A 147 5.74 -10.07 -11.51
CA ARG A 147 6.39 -11.04 -10.63
C ARG A 147 5.43 -12.09 -10.07
N ALA A 148 5.99 -13.26 -9.78
CA ALA A 148 5.27 -14.35 -9.14
C ALA A 148 4.83 -14.01 -7.71
N ASP A 149 5.64 -13.30 -6.93
CA ASP A 149 5.30 -12.88 -5.57
C ASP A 149 4.15 -11.86 -5.56
N GLY A 150 4.18 -10.83 -6.42
CA GLY A 150 3.06 -9.90 -6.56
C GLY A 150 1.76 -10.57 -7.02
N ARG A 151 1.84 -11.67 -7.80
CA ARG A 151 0.67 -12.50 -8.13
C ARG A 151 0.19 -13.33 -6.94
N ALA A 152 1.10 -13.87 -6.15
CA ALA A 152 0.77 -14.60 -4.92
C ALA A 152 0.12 -13.66 -3.89
N ASP A 153 0.63 -12.44 -3.74
CA ASP A 153 0.05 -11.40 -2.88
C ASP A 153 -1.38 -11.06 -3.32
N MET A 154 -1.62 -10.91 -4.63
CA MET A 154 -2.98 -10.67 -5.15
C MET A 154 -3.91 -11.86 -4.92
N SER A 155 -3.41 -13.08 -5.13
CA SER A 155 -4.20 -14.30 -4.87
C SER A 155 -4.60 -14.38 -3.41
N ARG A 156 -3.66 -14.11 -2.49
CA ARG A 156 -3.93 -14.09 -1.05
C ARG A 156 -4.84 -12.94 -0.63
N ALA A 157 -4.73 -11.77 -1.27
CA ALA A 157 -5.65 -10.65 -1.02
C ALA A 157 -7.09 -11.00 -1.41
N ALA A 158 -7.29 -11.72 -2.52
CA ALA A 158 -8.59 -12.21 -2.95
C ALA A 158 -9.15 -13.29 -2.02
N GLU A 159 -8.30 -14.19 -1.52
CA GLU A 159 -8.70 -15.19 -0.51
C GLU A 159 -9.16 -14.52 0.79
N LEU A 160 -8.38 -13.56 1.32
CA LEU A 160 -8.77 -12.78 2.50
C LEU A 160 -10.09 -12.04 2.30
N LEU A 161 -10.30 -11.48 1.10
CA LEU A 161 -11.58 -10.84 0.78
C LEU A 161 -12.72 -11.86 0.69
N ALA A 162 -12.48 -13.05 0.13
CA ALA A 162 -13.50 -14.09 0.08
C ALA A 162 -13.90 -14.58 1.47
N GLU A 163 -12.92 -14.74 2.37
CA GLU A 163 -13.12 -15.03 3.79
C GLU A 163 -13.96 -13.93 4.46
N GLU A 164 -13.60 -12.66 4.26
CA GLU A 164 -14.28 -11.50 4.85
C GLU A 164 -15.73 -11.34 4.35
N LEU A 165 -15.97 -11.56 3.05
CA LEU A 165 -17.30 -11.43 2.45
C LEU A 165 -18.16 -12.69 2.59
N ASN A 166 -17.57 -13.81 3.02
CA ASN A 166 -18.17 -15.16 2.96
C ASN A 166 -18.81 -15.44 1.58
N THR A 167 -18.11 -15.03 0.51
CA THR A 167 -18.60 -15.01 -0.87
C THR A 167 -17.41 -15.27 -1.82
N PRO A 168 -17.59 -15.98 -2.95
CA PRO A 168 -16.49 -16.18 -3.90
C PRO A 168 -15.93 -14.86 -4.43
N VAL A 169 -14.60 -14.73 -4.40
CA VAL A 169 -13.87 -13.61 -4.99
C VAL A 169 -12.93 -14.14 -6.06
N HIS A 170 -13.11 -13.65 -7.28
CA HIS A 170 -12.17 -13.83 -8.38
C HIS A 170 -11.26 -12.61 -8.45
N HIS A 171 -10.07 -12.73 -9.02
CA HIS A 171 -9.18 -11.59 -9.20
C HIS A 171 -8.68 -11.47 -10.63
N GLY A 172 -8.36 -10.23 -11.02
CA GLY A 172 -7.75 -9.94 -12.30
C GLY A 172 -6.90 -8.68 -12.26
N PHE A 173 -6.13 -8.48 -13.32
CA PHE A 173 -5.18 -7.39 -13.42
C PHE A 173 -5.58 -6.38 -14.49
N VAL A 174 -5.44 -5.10 -14.14
CA VAL A 174 -5.79 -3.97 -14.99
C VAL A 174 -4.69 -3.68 -16.01
N ALA A 175 -3.43 -4.02 -15.69
CA ALA A 175 -2.28 -3.95 -16.58
C ALA A 175 -1.93 -5.31 -17.21
N ALA A 176 -0.93 -5.29 -18.10
CA ALA A 176 -0.57 -6.26 -19.15
C ALA A 176 -0.25 -7.73 -18.74
N ILE A 177 -0.77 -8.24 -17.63
CA ILE A 177 -0.58 -9.60 -17.15
C ILE A 177 -1.91 -10.33 -17.00
N ASP A 178 -1.89 -11.65 -17.00
CA ASP A 178 -3.10 -12.48 -16.90
C ASP A 178 -3.37 -12.93 -15.46
N PRO A 179 -4.65 -13.18 -15.10
CA PRO A 179 -5.84 -12.97 -15.93
C PRO A 179 -6.21 -11.47 -16.03
N LYS A 180 -6.69 -11.03 -17.21
CA LYS A 180 -7.08 -9.61 -17.40
C LYS A 180 -8.38 -9.32 -16.66
N PHE A 181 -8.43 -8.20 -15.94
CA PHE A 181 -9.60 -7.81 -15.15
C PHE A 181 -10.91 -7.83 -15.96
N HIS A 182 -10.91 -7.26 -17.17
CA HIS A 182 -12.11 -7.23 -18.01
C HIS A 182 -12.55 -8.62 -18.50
N GLU A 183 -11.64 -9.56 -18.69
CA GLU A 183 -11.95 -10.95 -19.06
C GLU A 183 -12.63 -11.67 -17.89
N VAL A 184 -12.09 -11.51 -16.69
CA VAL A 184 -12.66 -12.08 -15.45
C VAL A 184 -14.05 -11.50 -15.17
N VAL A 185 -14.27 -10.20 -15.41
CA VAL A 185 -15.59 -9.58 -15.32
C VAL A 185 -16.55 -10.14 -16.37
N ALA A 186 -16.12 -10.32 -17.62
CA ALA A 186 -16.96 -10.86 -18.68
C ALA A 186 -17.35 -12.33 -18.43
N GLU A 187 -16.43 -13.12 -17.87
CA GLU A 187 -16.65 -14.53 -17.52
C GLU A 187 -17.62 -14.70 -16.36
N HIS A 188 -17.38 -14.00 -15.24
CA HIS A 188 -18.14 -14.20 -14.01
C HIS A 188 -19.36 -13.28 -13.85
N GLN A 189 -19.47 -12.24 -14.69
CA GLN A 189 -20.55 -11.26 -14.71
C GLN A 189 -20.96 -10.76 -13.31
N PRO A 190 -20.01 -10.27 -12.50
CA PRO A 190 -20.30 -9.84 -11.13
C PRO A 190 -21.18 -8.59 -11.14
N LYS A 191 -22.01 -8.42 -10.10
CA LYS A 191 -22.69 -7.14 -9.86
C LYS A 191 -21.73 -6.07 -9.33
N PHE A 192 -20.69 -6.49 -8.61
CA PHE A 192 -19.73 -5.62 -7.94
C PHE A 192 -18.29 -6.05 -8.19
N ALA A 193 -17.42 -5.06 -8.38
CA ALA A 193 -15.98 -5.25 -8.45
C ALA A 193 -15.28 -4.44 -7.36
N ALA A 194 -14.35 -5.07 -6.66
CA ALA A 194 -13.54 -4.44 -5.63
C ALA A 194 -12.22 -3.94 -6.23
N THR A 195 -11.73 -2.78 -5.80
CA THR A 195 -10.37 -2.35 -6.14
C THR A 195 -9.38 -2.86 -5.08
N TYR A 196 -8.23 -3.34 -5.52
CA TYR A 196 -7.05 -3.53 -4.68
C TYR A 196 -6.02 -2.47 -5.06
N LEU A 197 -6.40 -1.22 -4.80
CA LEU A 197 -5.67 0.00 -5.14
C LEU A 197 -5.76 0.94 -3.93
N LEU A 198 -4.63 1.54 -3.53
CA LEU A 198 -4.59 2.40 -2.35
C LEU A 198 -5.44 3.67 -2.50
N ALA A 199 -5.34 4.33 -3.64
CA ALA A 199 -5.93 5.63 -3.85
C ALA A 199 -6.35 5.84 -5.31
N GLU A 200 -7.03 6.95 -5.56
CA GLU A 200 -7.41 7.38 -6.90
C GLU A 200 -6.18 7.66 -7.78
N GLY A 201 -6.29 7.32 -9.06
CA GLY A 201 -5.17 7.41 -10.00
C GLY A 201 -5.43 6.74 -11.34
N PHE A 202 -4.38 6.59 -12.14
CA PHE A 202 -4.47 6.00 -13.48
C PHE A 202 -5.14 4.63 -13.47
N PHE A 203 -4.70 3.71 -12.60
CA PHE A 203 -5.24 2.35 -12.56
C PHE A 203 -6.68 2.26 -12.05
N ALA A 204 -7.08 3.11 -11.09
CA ALA A 204 -8.47 3.17 -10.63
C ALA A 204 -9.39 3.65 -11.77
N GLY A 205 -8.97 4.70 -12.49
CA GLY A 205 -9.68 5.17 -13.68
C GLY A 205 -9.70 4.13 -14.81
N LYS A 206 -8.59 3.42 -15.04
CA LYS A 206 -8.52 2.37 -16.06
C LYS A 206 -9.42 1.19 -15.72
N MET A 207 -9.44 0.73 -14.47
CA MET A 207 -10.29 -0.37 -14.02
C MET A 207 -11.78 -0.08 -14.26
N ARG A 208 -12.22 1.16 -14.01
CA ARG A 208 -13.59 1.59 -14.33
C ARG A 208 -13.90 1.53 -15.82
N ARG A 209 -13.00 2.03 -16.68
CA ARG A 209 -13.16 1.93 -18.14
C ARG A 209 -13.12 0.48 -18.64
N ASP A 210 -12.26 -0.35 -18.07
CA ASP A 210 -12.16 -1.78 -18.41
C ASP A 210 -13.47 -2.49 -18.06
N ALA A 211 -14.04 -2.22 -16.87
CA ALA A 211 -15.36 -2.73 -16.47
C ALA A 211 -16.47 -2.28 -17.44
N GLU A 212 -16.55 -0.98 -17.74
CA GLU A 212 -17.54 -0.42 -18.69
C GLU A 212 -17.44 -1.07 -20.08
N SER A 213 -16.22 -1.33 -20.55
CA SER A 213 -15.97 -1.92 -21.87
C SER A 213 -16.53 -3.34 -22.04
N THR A 214 -16.82 -4.04 -20.95
CA THR A 214 -17.39 -5.40 -20.99
C THR A 214 -18.88 -5.43 -21.35
N GLY A 215 -19.60 -4.31 -21.17
CA GLY A 215 -21.06 -4.26 -21.25
C GLY A 215 -21.79 -4.94 -20.09
N VAL A 216 -21.06 -5.55 -19.13
CA VAL A 216 -21.64 -6.09 -17.89
C VAL A 216 -21.98 -4.92 -16.96
N PRO A 217 -23.18 -4.88 -16.34
CA PRO A 217 -23.58 -3.82 -15.42
C PRO A 217 -22.91 -3.98 -14.04
N VAL A 218 -21.59 -3.96 -14.00
CA VAL A 218 -20.77 -4.08 -12.78
C VAL A 218 -20.51 -2.71 -12.16
N LYS A 219 -20.70 -2.59 -10.84
CA LYS A 219 -20.30 -1.41 -10.06
C LYS A 219 -18.90 -1.59 -9.50
N VAL A 220 -17.98 -0.72 -9.85
CA VAL A 220 -16.61 -0.72 -9.31
C VAL A 220 -16.55 0.13 -8.05
N ALA A 221 -16.18 -0.49 -6.92
CA ALA A 221 -15.99 0.19 -5.64
C ALA A 221 -14.80 1.17 -5.68
N SER A 222 -14.82 2.17 -4.80
CA SER A 222 -13.73 3.14 -4.67
C SER A 222 -12.41 2.48 -4.19
N PRO A 223 -11.25 3.11 -4.42
CA PRO A 223 -9.97 2.74 -3.79
C PRO A 223 -10.03 2.68 -2.26
N LEU A 224 -9.07 1.98 -1.66
CA LEU A 224 -9.04 1.72 -0.21
C LEU A 224 -9.08 3.00 0.62
N VAL A 225 -8.33 4.03 0.21
CA VAL A 225 -8.29 5.33 0.88
C VAL A 225 -8.88 6.40 -0.02
N ASN A 226 -9.87 7.10 0.50
CA ASN A 226 -10.43 8.32 -0.06
C ASN A 226 -9.82 9.53 0.67
N ALA A 227 -9.63 10.64 -0.05
CA ALA A 227 -9.00 11.85 0.49
C ALA A 227 -9.74 12.45 1.71
N GLN A 228 -11.01 12.07 1.93
CA GLN A 228 -11.85 12.57 3.01
C GLN A 228 -12.05 11.55 4.16
N GLY A 229 -11.56 10.31 4.06
CA GLY A 229 -11.85 9.26 5.04
C GLY A 229 -10.65 8.91 5.91
N GLY A 230 -10.42 9.71 6.97
CA GLY A 230 -9.35 9.49 7.95
C GLY A 230 -9.30 8.08 8.54
N ALA A 231 -10.46 7.43 8.74
CA ALA A 231 -10.53 6.06 9.24
C ALA A 231 -9.85 5.03 8.30
N SER A 232 -10.05 5.17 6.98
CA SER A 232 -9.41 4.28 6.00
C SER A 232 -7.90 4.47 5.94
N ALA A 233 -7.44 5.73 6.06
CA ALA A 233 -6.02 6.04 6.13
C ALA A 233 -5.37 5.51 7.42
N ALA A 234 -6.09 5.52 8.55
CA ALA A 234 -5.61 4.98 9.81
C ALA A 234 -5.36 3.46 9.72
N VAL A 235 -6.26 2.70 9.10
CA VAL A 235 -6.06 1.25 8.87
C VAL A 235 -4.79 0.97 8.06
N VAL A 236 -4.56 1.75 7.00
CA VAL A 236 -3.34 1.62 6.18
C VAL A 236 -2.10 2.03 6.96
N ALA A 237 -2.19 3.07 7.80
CA ALA A 237 -1.11 3.50 8.67
C ALA A 237 -0.76 2.43 9.71
N GLU A 238 -1.73 1.73 10.30
CA GLU A 238 -1.46 0.61 11.20
C GLU A 238 -0.69 -0.51 10.50
N CYS A 239 -1.08 -0.87 9.26
CA CYS A 239 -0.32 -1.83 8.46
C CYS A 239 1.12 -1.35 8.22
N PHE A 240 1.31 -0.05 7.95
CA PHE A 240 2.62 0.55 7.79
C PHE A 240 3.47 0.45 9.06
N ILE A 241 2.88 0.74 10.22
CA ILE A 241 3.56 0.64 11.51
C ILE A 241 4.05 -0.78 11.76
N ASP A 242 3.25 -1.80 11.46
CA ASP A 242 3.67 -3.20 11.63
C ASP A 242 4.87 -3.56 10.73
N ARG A 243 4.86 -3.11 9.46
CA ARG A 243 6.00 -3.31 8.54
C ARG A 243 7.24 -2.53 8.97
N MET A 244 7.04 -1.34 9.51
CA MET A 244 8.11 -0.51 10.05
C MET A 244 8.75 -1.18 11.27
N ASP A 245 7.97 -1.68 12.22
CA ASP A 245 8.46 -2.34 13.42
C ASP A 245 9.25 -3.62 13.08
N ALA A 246 8.77 -4.39 12.08
CA ALA A 246 9.52 -5.54 11.56
C ALA A 246 10.86 -5.12 10.92
N ALA A 247 10.90 -3.99 10.21
CA ALA A 247 12.14 -3.46 9.61
C ALA A 247 13.11 -2.91 10.68
N ILE A 248 12.60 -2.29 11.74
CA ILE A 248 13.38 -1.83 12.91
C ILE A 248 14.00 -3.03 13.62
N ALA A 249 13.25 -4.11 13.84
CA ALA A 249 13.78 -5.32 14.45
C ALA A 249 14.95 -5.93 13.65
N GLN A 250 14.98 -5.75 12.33
CA GLN A 250 16.12 -6.16 11.49
C GLN A 250 17.34 -5.26 11.68
N LEU A 251 17.16 -3.95 11.91
CA LEU A 251 18.26 -3.02 12.21
C LEU A 251 18.94 -3.31 13.55
N ASP A 252 18.21 -3.87 14.51
CA ASP A 252 18.74 -4.21 15.83
C ASP A 252 19.43 -5.59 15.85
N ALA A 253 19.19 -6.41 14.83
CA ALA A 253 19.80 -7.73 14.69
C ALA A 253 21.09 -7.74 13.85
N ALA A 254 21.37 -6.66 13.11
CA ALA A 254 22.54 -6.49 12.24
C ALA A 254 23.72 -5.83 12.97
#